data_AF-A0A1B8P2E7-F1
#
_entry.id   AF-A0A1B8P2E7-F1
#
_cell.length_a   1.000
_cell.length_b   1.000
_cell.length_c   1.000
_cell.angle_alpha   90.00
_cell.angle_beta   90.00
_cell.angle_gamma   90.00
#
_symmetry.space_group_name_H-M   'P 1'
#
loop_
_entity.id
_entity.type
_entity.pdbx_description
1 polymer ?
#
loop_
_entity_poly.entity_id
_entity_poly.type
_entity_poly.pdbx_seq_one_letter_code
_entity_poly.pdbx_strand_id
1 'polypeptide(L)'
;MGTRVHHAGFDCGHLGDDIGHLDERLHQAGFVGDADRHRGVFPISPLLDYRFYATHSQRLPFADGDLHRVPLGGLALVQKQVSANQERCVELLLPHHTRCELG
;
A
#
# COMPACT_ATOMS: atom_id res chain seq x y z
N MET A 1 -2.44 17.94 -6.12
CA MET A 1 -3.48 17.41 -5.21
C MET A 1 -3.08 17.75 -3.79
N GLY A 2 -3.99 18.29 -2.96
CA GLY A 2 -3.70 18.59 -1.54
C GLY A 2 -3.54 17.34 -0.68
N THR A 3 -3.63 17.48 0.64
CA THR A 3 -3.54 16.36 1.60
C THR A 3 -4.68 15.35 1.37
N ARG A 4 -4.34 14.18 0.82
CA ARG A 4 -5.27 13.06 0.60
C ARG A 4 -4.57 11.75 0.97
N VAL A 5 -5.36 10.75 1.35
CA VAL A 5 -4.86 9.38 1.55
C VAL A 5 -4.35 8.86 0.21
N HIS A 6 -3.06 8.49 0.15
CA HIS A 6 -2.45 7.96 -1.06
C HIS A 6 -2.75 6.46 -1.25
N HIS A 7 -2.83 5.68 -0.18
CA HIS A 7 -3.28 4.28 -0.24
C HIS A 7 -3.66 3.80 1.16
N ALA A 8 -4.42 2.71 1.21
CA ALA A 8 -4.61 1.93 2.42
C ALA A 8 -3.66 0.73 2.44
N GLY A 9 -3.02 0.48 3.59
CA GLY A 9 -2.20 -0.71 3.82
C GLY A 9 -2.92 -1.71 4.71
N PHE A 10 -2.86 -2.99 4.36
CA PHE A 10 -3.48 -4.10 5.10
C PHE A 10 -2.42 -5.06 5.62
N ASP A 11 -2.50 -5.38 6.91
CA ASP A 11 -1.66 -6.39 7.55
C ASP A 11 -2.25 -7.78 7.31
N CYS A 12 -1.55 -8.61 6.53
CA CYS A 12 -2.02 -9.94 6.15
C CYS A 12 -2.24 -10.84 7.37
N GLY A 13 -1.39 -10.71 8.40
CA GLY A 13 -1.55 -11.47 9.64
C GLY A 13 -2.87 -11.16 10.36
N HIS A 14 -3.32 -9.89 10.32
CA HIS A 14 -4.64 -9.50 10.85
C HIS A 14 -5.81 -9.97 9.97
N LEU A 15 -5.58 -10.18 8.67
CA LEU A 15 -6.56 -10.77 7.76
C LEU A 15 -6.64 -12.30 7.89
N GLY A 16 -5.71 -12.92 8.61
CA GLY A 16 -5.69 -14.36 8.88
C GLY A 16 -5.20 -15.21 7.71
N ASP A 17 -4.44 -14.62 6.79
CA ASP A 17 -3.97 -15.27 5.57
C ASP A 17 -2.55 -14.79 5.21
N ASP A 18 -1.81 -15.55 4.40
CA ASP A 18 -0.47 -15.13 3.98
C ASP A 18 -0.51 -14.24 2.73
N ILE A 19 0.54 -13.42 2.57
CA ILE A 19 0.64 -12.43 1.49
C ILE A 19 0.62 -13.10 0.11
N GLY A 20 1.15 -14.32 -0.04
CA GLY A 20 1.15 -15.03 -1.31
C GLY A 20 -0.27 -15.42 -1.71
N HIS A 21 -1.02 -16.03 -0.79
CA HIS A 21 -2.39 -16.42 -1.05
C HIS A 21 -3.32 -15.20 -1.28
N LEU A 22 -3.16 -14.13 -0.51
CA LEU A 22 -3.89 -12.87 -0.74
C LEU A 22 -3.52 -12.21 -2.08
N ASP A 23 -2.24 -12.27 -2.47
CA ASP A 23 -1.75 -11.77 -3.76
C ASP A 23 -2.38 -12.55 -4.92
N GLU A 24 -2.46 -13.87 -4.84
CA GLU A 24 -3.12 -14.71 -5.83
C GLU A 24 -4.61 -14.36 -5.97
N ARG A 25 -5.31 -14.17 -4.85
CA ARG A 25 -6.73 -13.78 -4.86
C ARG A 25 -6.95 -12.40 -5.48
N LEU A 26 -6.06 -11.44 -5.20
CA LEU A 26 -6.11 -10.13 -5.82
C LEU A 26 -5.84 -10.21 -7.33
N HIS A 27 -4.89 -11.04 -7.75
CA HIS A 27 -4.64 -11.31 -9.17
C HIS A 27 -5.86 -11.92 -9.87
N GLN A 28 -6.53 -12.88 -9.25
CA GLN A 28 -7.78 -13.47 -9.77
C GLN A 28 -8.91 -12.43 -9.90
N ALA A 29 -8.92 -11.42 -9.02
CA ALA A 29 -9.85 -10.30 -9.08
C ALA A 29 -9.44 -9.21 -10.09
N GLY A 30 -8.34 -9.38 -10.82
CA GLY A 30 -7.87 -8.47 -11.87
C GLY A 30 -6.91 -7.37 -11.41
N PHE A 31 -6.43 -7.43 -10.16
CA PHE A 31 -5.36 -6.53 -9.70
C PHE A 31 -3.98 -7.06 -10.12
N VAL A 32 -3.02 -6.16 -10.29
CA VAL A 32 -1.62 -6.52 -10.57
C VAL A 32 -0.75 -5.95 -9.46
N GLY A 33 -0.11 -6.84 -8.72
CA GLY A 33 0.78 -6.48 -7.61
C GLY A 33 2.18 -6.13 -8.09
N ASP A 34 2.77 -5.09 -7.50
CA ASP A 34 4.20 -4.77 -7.62
C ASP A 34 4.89 -5.06 -6.27
N ALA A 35 5.97 -5.84 -6.32
CA ALA A 35 6.78 -6.21 -5.17
C ALA A 35 7.92 -5.19 -4.91
N ASP A 36 8.13 -4.23 -5.80
CA ASP A 36 9.23 -3.27 -5.70
C ASP A 36 9.02 -2.30 -4.51
N ARG A 37 9.88 -2.47 -3.52
CA ARG A 37 9.88 -1.72 -2.24
C ARG A 37 10.45 -0.31 -2.37
N HIS A 38 11.03 0.03 -3.53
CA HIS A 38 11.66 1.33 -3.79
C HIS A 38 10.81 2.25 -4.67
N ARG A 39 9.74 1.74 -5.28
CA ARG A 39 8.82 2.52 -6.14
C ARG A 39 7.78 3.34 -5.38
N GLY A 40 7.68 3.15 -4.06
CA GLY A 40 6.78 3.91 -3.20
C GLY A 40 7.29 5.32 -2.87
N VAL A 41 6.40 6.17 -2.34
CA VAL A 41 6.75 7.51 -1.82
C VAL A 41 7.75 7.41 -0.66
N PHE A 42 7.70 6.31 0.10
CA PHE A 42 8.65 5.99 1.15
C PHE A 42 9.21 4.59 0.93
N PRO A 43 10.52 4.36 1.18
CA PRO A 43 11.11 3.04 1.11
C PRO A 43 10.51 2.13 2.18
N ILE A 44 10.13 0.91 1.78
CA ILE A 44 9.56 -0.09 2.69
C ILE A 44 10.69 -0.88 3.36
N SER A 45 10.54 -1.15 4.67
CA SER A 45 11.52 -1.91 5.44
C SER A 45 11.84 -3.28 4.81
N PRO A 46 13.12 -3.72 4.81
CA PRO A 46 13.50 -5.07 4.40
C PRO A 46 12.86 -6.17 5.28
N LEU A 47 12.33 -5.83 6.46
CA LEU A 47 11.70 -6.78 7.38
C LEU A 47 10.23 -7.11 7.04
N LEU A 48 9.65 -6.45 6.04
CA LEU A 48 8.25 -6.62 5.64
C LEU A 48 8.15 -7.10 4.20
N ASP A 49 7.53 -8.25 3.97
CA ASP A 49 6.95 -8.54 2.66
C ASP A 49 5.90 -7.49 2.31
N TYR A 50 5.90 -7.11 1.03
CA TYR A 50 5.14 -5.98 0.52
C TYR A 50 4.63 -6.28 -0.88
N ARG A 51 3.39 -5.89 -1.14
CA ARG A 51 2.77 -5.87 -2.47
C ARG A 51 1.94 -4.60 -2.61
N PHE A 52 2.17 -3.82 -3.65
CA PHE A 52 1.37 -2.65 -3.98
C PHE A 52 0.48 -2.92 -5.19
N TYR A 53 -0.78 -2.52 -5.12
CA TYR A 53 -1.72 -2.63 -6.23
C TYR A 53 -2.22 -1.23 -6.55
N ALA A 54 -1.77 -0.70 -7.67
CA ALA A 54 -2.21 0.60 -8.15
C ALA A 54 -3.70 0.53 -8.55
N THR A 55 -4.47 1.54 -8.17
CA THR A 55 -5.84 1.68 -8.67
C THR A 55 -5.83 2.27 -10.08
N HIS A 56 -6.93 2.06 -10.82
CA HIS A 56 -7.07 2.64 -12.15
C HIS A 56 -6.94 4.17 -12.12
N SER A 57 -6.13 4.70 -13.04
CA SER A 57 -6.07 6.14 -13.27
C SER A 57 -7.43 6.70 -13.64
N GLN A 58 -7.86 7.74 -12.95
CA GLN A 58 -9.12 8.43 -13.24
C GLN A 58 -8.87 9.63 -14.14
N ARG A 59 -9.84 9.94 -15.00
CA ARG A 59 -9.83 11.17 -15.79
C ARG A 59 -10.40 12.28 -14.94
N LEU A 60 -9.59 13.29 -14.64
CA LEU A 60 -9.99 14.43 -13.82
C LEU A 60 -9.95 15.71 -14.64
N PRO A 61 -10.95 16.61 -14.50
CA PRO A 61 -10.93 17.92 -15.12
C PRO A 61 -9.93 18.83 -14.41
N PHE A 62 -9.19 19.60 -15.20
CA PHE A 62 -8.25 20.61 -14.74
C PHE A 62 -8.77 22.02 -15.07
N ALA A 63 -8.10 23.04 -14.53
CA ALA A 63 -8.58 24.43 -14.54
C ALA A 63 -8.78 24.98 -15.96
N ASP A 64 -8.04 24.48 -16.94
CA ASP A 64 -8.11 24.91 -18.34
C ASP A 64 -9.16 24.13 -19.15
N GLY A 65 -9.96 23.28 -18.50
CA GLY A 65 -11.03 22.47 -19.11
C GLY A 65 -10.54 21.17 -19.75
N ASP A 66 -9.25 20.87 -19.64
CA ASP A 66 -8.64 19.64 -20.09
C ASP A 66 -8.83 18.47 -19.10
N LEU A 67 -8.75 17.26 -19.63
CA LEU A 67 -8.91 16.02 -18.86
C LEU A 67 -7.57 15.30 -18.79
N HIS A 68 -7.01 15.18 -17.59
CA HIS A 68 -5.80 14.40 -17.36
C HIS A 68 -6.12 13.06 -16.70
N ARG A 69 -5.38 12.02 -17.08
CA ARG A 69 -5.36 10.77 -16.32
C ARG A 69 -4.45 10.94 -15.12
N VAL A 70 -5.04 10.86 -13.93
CA VAL A 70 -4.33 10.98 -12.66
C VAL A 70 -4.38 9.64 -11.94
N PRO A 71 -3.23 9.07 -11.54
CA PRO A 71 -3.22 7.89 -10.67
C PRO A 71 -3.77 8.29 -9.29
N LEU A 72 -4.77 7.55 -8.80
CA LEU A 72 -5.44 7.84 -7.53
C LEU A 72 -4.97 6.97 -6.38
N GLY A 73 -3.68 6.62 -6.39
CA GLY A 73 -3.11 5.81 -5.33
C GLY A 73 -3.37 4.33 -5.49
N GLY A 74 -3.49 3.60 -4.39
CA GLY A 74 -3.57 2.14 -4.42
C GLY A 74 -4.03 1.50 -3.12
N LEU A 75 -3.78 0.20 -3.02
CA LEU A 75 -3.77 -0.54 -1.76
C LEU A 75 -2.44 -1.28 -1.63
N ALA A 76 -2.02 -1.56 -0.39
CA ALA A 76 -0.84 -2.34 -0.11
C ALA A 76 -1.18 -3.52 0.80
N LEU A 77 -0.58 -4.68 0.52
CA LEU A 77 -0.49 -5.77 1.47
C LEU A 77 0.88 -5.75 2.13
N VAL A 78 0.91 -5.97 3.44
CA VAL A 78 2.15 -6.14 4.21
C VAL A 78 2.10 -7.36 5.09
N GLN A 79 3.25 -8.02 5.22
CA GLN A 79 3.43 -9.14 6.14
C GLN A 79 4.85 -9.10 6.71
N LYS A 80 5.01 -9.42 7.99
CA LYS A 80 6.34 -9.55 8.58
C LYS A 80 7.06 -10.78 8.03
N GLN A 81 8.33 -10.62 7.67
CA GLN A 81 9.18 -11.77 7.34
C GLN A 81 9.60 -12.58 8.56
N VAL A 82 9.62 -11.97 9.75
CA VAL A 82 10.09 -12.62 10.98
C VAL A 82 9.13 -12.34 12.13
N SER A 83 8.64 -13.41 12.78
CA SER A 83 7.71 -13.33 13.91
C SER A 83 8.37 -12.92 15.23
N ALA A 84 9.68 -12.66 15.23
CA ALA A 84 10.50 -12.54 16.43
C ALA A 84 10.27 -11.23 17.21
N ASN A 85 9.65 -10.21 16.60
CA ASN A 85 9.43 -8.91 17.24
C ASN A 85 7.94 -8.56 17.36
N GLN A 86 7.54 -8.05 18.54
CA GLN A 86 6.17 -7.63 18.85
C GLN A 86 5.72 -6.38 18.08
N GLU A 87 6.65 -5.66 17.44
CA GLU A 87 6.39 -4.41 16.72
C GLU A 87 5.35 -4.58 15.62
N ARG A 88 4.31 -3.76 15.55
CA ARG A 88 3.26 -3.90 14.53
C ARG A 88 3.81 -3.62 13.13
N CYS A 89 3.19 -4.16 12.07
CA CYS A 89 3.64 -3.88 10.69
C CYS A 89 3.68 -2.38 10.37
N VAL A 90 2.73 -1.60 10.90
CA VAL A 90 2.72 -0.13 10.77
C VAL A 90 3.96 0.52 11.39
N GLU A 91 4.54 -0.11 12.41
CA GLU A 91 5.70 0.42 13.10
C GLU A 91 6.99 0.22 12.29
N LEU A 92 7.02 -0.84 11.48
CA LEU A 92 8.09 -1.12 10.52
C LEU A 92 7.93 -0.36 9.20
N LEU A 93 6.69 0.01 8.85
CA LEU A 93 6.35 0.74 7.63
C LEU A 93 6.73 2.22 7.70
N LEU A 94 6.41 2.86 8.82
CA LEU A 94 6.51 4.31 8.96
C LEU A 94 7.35 4.67 10.19
N PRO A 95 8.32 5.60 10.07
CA PRO A 95 8.99 6.17 11.24
C PRO A 95 7.96 6.75 12.21
N HIS A 96 8.19 6.59 13.52
CA HIS A 96 7.23 7.02 14.56
C HIS A 96 6.72 8.46 14.38
N HIS A 97 7.60 9.40 14.01
CA HIS A 97 7.26 10.81 13.82
C HIS A 97 6.38 11.09 12.60
N THR A 98 6.14 10.10 11.73
CA THR A 98 5.28 10.21 10.54
C THR A 98 3.92 9.53 10.71
N ARG A 99 3.68 8.90 11.87
CA ARG A 99 2.44 8.15 12.13
C ARG A 99 1.35 9.10 12.60
N CYS A 100 0.14 8.88 12.08
CA CYS A 100 -1.08 9.51 12.56
C CYS A 100 -1.98 8.40 13.10
N GLU A 101 -2.26 8.43 14.39
CA GLU A 101 -3.09 7.45 15.07
C GLU A 101 -4.51 8.03 15.23
N LEU A 102 -5.51 7.27 14.80
CA LEU A 102 -6.92 7.59 15.04
C LEU A 102 -7.33 6.83 16.32
N GLY A 103 -7.71 7.59 17.35
CA GLY A 103 -8.19 7.06 18.64
C GLY A 103 -9.68 6.73 18.65
#